data_AF-A0A1V4AWA2-F1
#
_entry.id   AF-A0A1V4AWA2-F1
#
_cell.length_a   1.000
_cell.length_b   1.000
_cell.length_c   1.000
_cell.angle_alpha   90.00
_cell.angle_beta   90.00
_cell.angle_gamma   90.00
#
_symmetry.space_group_name_H-M   'P 1'
#
loop_
_entity.id
_entity.type
_entity.pdbx_description
1 polymer ?
#
loop_
_entity_poly.entity_id
_entity_poly.type
_entity_poly.pdbx_seq_one_letter_code
_entity_poly.pdbx_strand_id
1 'polypeptide(L)'
;MKTKTIYEKEILKDIQDLPEPMQEKLAKIIHLLKKEFVQPELKEKSATEEFLSVCGTWEDDRSVEEQLKVIYSSRKSSTKMEHVF
;
A
#
# COMPACT_ATOMS: atom_id res chain seq x y z
N MET A 1 18.29 33.89 -0.45
CA MET A 1 17.04 33.71 -1.22
C MET A 1 17.15 32.43 -2.03
N LYS A 2 16.22 31.48 -1.90
CA LYS A 2 16.20 30.31 -2.80
C LYS A 2 15.86 30.80 -4.21
N THR A 3 16.74 30.56 -5.17
CA THR A 3 16.48 30.87 -6.57
C THR A 3 15.41 29.91 -7.08
N LYS A 4 14.25 30.46 -7.45
CA LYS A 4 13.15 29.70 -8.04
C LYS A 4 13.53 29.24 -9.44
N THR A 5 13.23 27.98 -9.78
CA THR A 5 13.46 27.44 -11.13
C THR A 5 12.54 28.14 -12.14
N ILE A 6 12.85 28.02 -13.44
CA ILE A 6 11.99 28.57 -14.51
C ILE A 6 10.57 27.98 -14.39
N TYR A 7 10.48 26.66 -14.16
CA TYR A 7 9.21 25.96 -13.97
C TYR A 7 8.41 26.43 -12.76
N GLU A 8 9.06 26.76 -11.63
CA GLU A 8 8.35 27.26 -10.45
C GLU A 8 7.69 28.61 -10.73
N LYS A 9 8.33 29.47 -11.54
CA LYS A 9 7.76 30.75 -11.93
C LYS A 9 6.56 30.59 -12.87
N GLU A 10 6.65 29.68 -13.83
CA GLU A 10 5.56 29.39 -14.77
C GLU A 10 4.35 28.82 -14.03
N ILE A 11 4.55 27.81 -13.18
CA ILE A 11 3.47 27.20 -12.38
C ILE A 11 2.78 28.24 -11.48
N LEU A 12 3.56 29.12 -10.84
CA LEU A 12 2.99 30.16 -9.97
C LEU A 12 2.13 31.16 -10.76
N LYS A 13 2.58 31.53 -11.95
CA LYS A 13 1.83 32.43 -12.82
C LYS A 13 0.50 31.78 -13.25
N ASP A 14 0.56 30.54 -13.71
CA ASP A 14 -0.62 29.80 -14.16
C ASP A 14 -1.66 29.61 -13.03
N ILE A 15 -1.21 29.38 -11.79
CA ILE A 15 -2.11 29.26 -10.63
C ILE A 15 -2.73 30.61 -10.24
N GLN A 16 -1.96 31.70 -10.31
CA GLN A 16 -2.44 33.04 -9.95
C GLN A 16 -3.51 33.57 -10.92
N ASP A 17 -3.42 33.18 -12.19
CA ASP A 17 -4.39 33.58 -13.22
C ASP A 17 -5.75 32.85 -13.08
N LEU A 18 -5.85 31.85 -12.20
CA LEU A 18 -7.08 31.10 -11.96
C LEU A 18 -7.98 31.78 -10.92
N PRO A 19 -9.32 31.64 -11.06
CA PRO A 19 -10.28 31.99 -10.01
C PRO A 19 -9.98 31.26 -8.69
N GLU A 20 -10.23 31.95 -7.57
CA GLU A 20 -10.00 31.45 -6.20
C GLU A 20 -10.60 30.05 -5.94
N PRO A 21 -11.82 29.70 -6.39
CA PRO A 21 -12.36 28.34 -6.22
C PRO A 21 -11.57 27.25 -6.94
N MET A 22 -10.90 27.59 -8.05
CA MET A 22 -10.02 26.67 -8.76
C MET A 22 -8.66 26.54 -8.08
N GLN A 23 -8.12 27.63 -7.51
CA GLN A 23 -6.89 27.58 -6.72
C GLN A 23 -7.06 26.67 -5.49
N GLU A 24 -8.21 26.75 -4.80
CA GLU A 24 -8.50 25.87 -3.66
C GLU A 24 -8.54 24.38 -4.06
N LYS A 25 -9.17 24.07 -5.21
CA LYS A 25 -9.20 22.71 -5.74
C LYS A 25 -7.81 22.20 -6.10
N LEU A 26 -6.99 23.03 -6.75
CA LEU A 26 -5.60 22.68 -7.08
C LEU A 26 -4.76 22.44 -5.83
N ALA A 27 -4.91 23.25 -4.79
CA ALA A 27 -4.23 23.04 -3.52
C ALA A 27 -4.57 21.68 -2.90
N LYS A 28 -5.86 21.27 -2.93
CA LYS A 28 -6.31 19.95 -2.47
C LYS A 28 -5.70 18.81 -3.29
N ILE A 29 -5.66 18.95 -4.62
CA ILE A 29 -5.05 17.96 -5.52
C ILE A 29 -3.55 17.83 -5.24
N ILE A 30 -2.82 18.94 -5.13
CA ILE A 30 -1.39 18.95 -4.82
C ILE A 30 -1.14 18.28 -3.45
N HIS A 31 -1.99 18.52 -2.46
CA HIS A 31 -1.88 17.88 -1.15
C HIS A 31 -2.07 16.37 -1.24
N LEU A 32 -3.08 15.91 -1.98
CA LEU A 32 -3.30 14.49 -2.24
C LEU A 32 -2.10 13.85 -2.94
N LEU A 33 -1.59 14.48 -4.00
CA LEU A 33 -0.42 14.00 -4.72
C LEU A 33 0.82 13.93 -3.82
N LYS A 34 1.03 14.92 -2.95
CA LYS A 34 2.13 14.88 -1.97
C LYS A 34 1.96 13.72 -0.99
N LYS A 35 0.75 13.46 -0.51
CA LYS A 35 0.46 12.34 0.39
C LYS A 35 0.73 10.99 -0.27
N GLU A 36 0.32 10.82 -1.53
CA GLU A 36 0.45 9.53 -2.23
C GLU A 36 1.86 9.26 -2.75
N PHE A 37 2.55 10.27 -3.30
CA PHE A 37 3.83 10.08 -3.98
C PHE A 37 5.05 10.36 -3.11
N VAL A 38 4.93 11.13 -2.02
CA VAL A 38 6.07 11.53 -1.18
C VAL A 38 6.15 10.71 0.12
N GLN A 39 5.15 9.86 0.42
CA GLN A 39 5.20 8.91 1.54
C GLN A 39 5.20 7.43 1.10
N PRO A 40 6.20 6.95 0.34
CA PRO A 40 6.34 5.51 0.09
C PRO A 40 6.84 4.75 1.34
N GLU A 41 7.61 5.39 2.22
CA GLU A 41 8.34 4.70 3.30
C GLU A 41 7.49 4.37 4.55
N LEU A 42 6.28 4.94 4.67
CA LEU A 42 5.38 4.68 5.80
C LEU A 42 4.32 3.61 5.52
N LYS A 43 4.14 3.16 4.27
CA LYS A 43 3.00 2.33 3.86
C LYS A 43 3.21 0.81 3.96
N GLU A 44 4.42 0.26 3.91
CA GLU A 44 4.56 -1.22 4.00
C GLU A 44 4.18 -1.77 5.38
N LYS A 45 4.59 -1.08 6.45
CA LYS A 45 4.19 -1.44 7.82
C LYS A 45 2.69 -1.21 8.03
N SER A 46 2.16 -0.07 7.56
CA SER A 46 0.74 0.24 7.73
C SER A 46 -0.17 -0.69 6.91
N ALA A 47 0.24 -1.11 5.72
CA ALA A 47 -0.56 -1.99 4.87
C ALA A 47 -0.66 -3.42 5.44
N THR A 48 0.42 -3.93 6.04
CA THR A 48 0.41 -5.24 6.70
C THR A 48 -0.47 -5.19 7.96
N GLU A 49 -0.34 -4.14 8.77
CA GLU A 49 -1.18 -3.94 9.96
C GLU A 49 -2.66 -3.74 9.60
N GLU A 50 -2.96 -2.95 8.56
CA GLU A 50 -4.32 -2.75 8.06
C GLU A 50 -4.91 -4.06 7.52
N PHE A 51 -4.15 -4.82 6.73
CA PHE A 51 -4.56 -6.13 6.23
C PHE A 51 -4.84 -7.12 7.38
N LEU A 52 -3.95 -7.22 8.36
CA LEU A 52 -4.14 -8.10 9.53
C LEU A 52 -5.34 -7.65 10.39
N SER A 53 -5.60 -6.34 10.48
CA SER A 53 -6.78 -5.83 11.21
C SER A 53 -8.10 -6.22 10.55
N VAL A 54 -8.13 -6.33 9.21
CA VAL A 54 -9.32 -6.69 8.44
C VAL A 54 -9.51 -8.21 8.37
N CYS A 55 -8.43 -8.95 8.14
CA CYS A 55 -8.48 -10.41 7.98
C CYS A 55 -8.51 -11.18 9.31
N GLY A 56 -8.36 -10.47 10.43
CA GLY A 56 -8.22 -11.06 11.75
C GLY A 56 -6.80 -11.58 11.99
N THR A 57 -6.41 -11.63 13.26
CA THR A 57 -5.17 -12.27 13.68
C THR A 57 -5.35 -13.78 13.75
N TRP A 58 -4.35 -14.53 13.30
CA TRP A 58 -4.30 -15.97 13.52
C TRP A 58 -4.10 -16.24 15.01
N GLU A 59 -5.20 -16.52 15.71
CA GLU A 59 -5.19 -16.94 17.12
C GLU A 59 -4.96 -18.45 17.18
N ASP A 60 -3.69 -18.84 17.30
CA ASP A 60 -3.30 -20.23 17.46
C ASP A 60 -2.27 -20.34 18.58
N ASP A 61 -2.74 -20.87 19.71
CA ASP A 61 -1.94 -21.05 20.91
C ASP A 61 -0.98 -22.25 20.82
N ARG A 62 -1.06 -23.04 19.74
CA ARG A 62 -0.20 -24.20 19.51
C ARG A 62 1.21 -23.76 19.16
N SER A 63 2.20 -24.53 19.63
CA SER A 63 3.59 -24.29 19.26
C SER A 63 3.82 -24.54 17.77
N VAL A 64 4.91 -24.01 17.22
CA VAL A 64 5.32 -24.22 15.82
C VAL A 64 5.40 -25.72 15.52
N GLU A 65 5.94 -26.52 16.45
CA GLU A 65 6.07 -27.97 16.32
C GLU A 65 4.72 -28.67 16.22
N GLU A 66 3.73 -28.23 17.00
CA GLU A 66 2.38 -28.77 16.99
C GLU A 66 1.63 -28.44 15.68
N GLN A 67 1.79 -27.20 15.19
CA GLN A 67 1.25 -26.78 13.89
C GLN A 67 1.85 -27.61 12.75
N LEU A 68 3.17 -27.77 12.74
CA LEU A 68 3.87 -28.60 11.75
C LEU A 68 3.39 -30.05 11.80
N LYS A 69 3.24 -30.62 13.00
CA LYS A 69 2.76 -31.99 13.18
C LYS A 69 1.37 -32.17 12.57
N VAL A 70 0.45 -31.23 12.78
CA VAL A 70 -0.89 -31.27 12.18
C VAL A 70 -0.79 -31.28 10.65
N ILE A 71 -0.03 -30.34 10.06
CA ILE A 71 0.15 -30.23 8.61
C ILE A 71 0.70 -31.52 8.03
N TYR A 72 1.75 -32.08 8.62
CA TYR A 72 2.36 -33.32 8.11
C TYR A 72 1.45 -34.53 8.30
N SER A 73 0.67 -34.58 9.39
CA SER A 73 -0.27 -35.68 9.65
C SER A 73 -1.50 -35.64 8.74
N SER A 74 -1.93 -34.45 8.29
CA SER A 74 -3.09 -34.29 7.41
C SER A 74 -2.76 -34.44 5.93
N ARG A 75 -1.48 -34.43 5.55
CA ARG A 75 -1.03 -34.67 4.17
C ARG A 75 -1.38 -36.09 3.75
N LYS A 76 -2.41 -36.24 2.93
CA LYS A 76 -2.61 -37.46 2.15
C LYS A 76 -1.68 -37.41 0.95
N SER A 77 -0.85 -38.43 0.78
CA SER A 77 -0.11 -38.64 -0.47
C SER A 77 -1.13 -38.92 -1.57
N SER A 78 -1.55 -37.91 -2.32
CA SER A 78 -2.23 -38.16 -3.58
C SER A 78 -1.17 -38.63 -4.55
N THR A 79 -0.99 -39.94 -4.67
CA THR A 79 -0.40 -40.52 -5.86
C THR A 79 -1.39 -40.23 -6.99
N LYS A 80 -1.27 -39.04 -7.62
CA LYS A 80 -1.89 -38.80 -8.92
C LYS A 80 -1.16 -39.73 -9.88
N MET A 81 -1.62 -40.98 -9.95
CA MET A 81 -1.32 -41.84 -11.08
C MET A 81 -1.96 -41.14 -12.27
N GLU A 82 -1.12 -40.52 -13.10
CA GLU A 82 -1.47 -40.12 -14.44
C GLU A 82 -1.95 -41.37 -15.18
N HIS A 83 -3.26 -41.60 -15.22
CA HIS A 83 -3.84 -42.34 -16.34
C HIS A 83 -4.15 -41.32 -17.42
N VAL A 84 -3.10 -40.87 -18.08
CA VAL A 84 -3.22 -40.40 -19.46
C VAL A 84 -2.99 -41.64 -20.32
N PHE A 85 -3.99 -41.92 -21.15
CA PHE A 85 -4.17 -43.03 -22.11
C PHE A 85 -4.84 -44.29 -21.56
#